data_AF-A0AAZ3QA78-F1
#
_entry.id   AF-A0AAZ3QA78-F1
#
_cell.length_a   1.000
_cell.length_b   1.000
_cell.length_c   1.000
_cell.angle_alpha   90.00
_cell.angle_beta   90.00
_cell.angle_gamma   90.00
#
_symmetry.space_group_name_H-M   'P 1'
#
loop_
_entity.id
_entity.type
_entity.pdbx_description
1 polymer ?
#
loop_
_entity_poly.entity_id
_entity_poly.type
_entity_poly.pdbx_seq_one_letter_code
_entity_poly.pdbx_strand_id
1 'polypeptide(L)' 'MFQHDNARPHVARICTQFLEAENVPVLPWPAFSPDMSLIELFWDALDQHVGQCVPVPTNIQ' A
#
# COMPACT_ATOMS: atom_id res chain seq x y z
N MET A 1 8.36 7.81 -10.81
CA MET A 1 6.98 8.19 -10.43
C MET A 1 6.63 7.37 -9.21
N PHE A 2 6.33 8.01 -8.09
CA PHE A 2 6.00 7.40 -6.81
C PHE A 2 4.48 7.49 -6.60
N GLN A 3 3.87 6.38 -6.21
CA GLN A 3 2.45 6.25 -5.99
C GLN A 3 2.23 5.94 -4.51
N HIS A 4 1.42 6.77 -3.85
CA HIS A 4 0.95 6.53 -2.50
C HIS A 4 -0.42 7.18 -2.33
N ASP A 5 -1.15 6.79 -1.29
CA ASP A 5 -2.42 7.39 -0.95
C ASP A 5 -2.24 8.78 -0.30
N ASN A 6 -3.31 9.57 -0.27
CA ASN A 6 -3.30 10.89 0.37
C ASN A 6 -3.53 10.82 1.89
N ALA A 7 -3.14 9.72 2.54
CA ALA A 7 -3.25 9.60 3.98
C ALA A 7 -2.49 10.74 4.68
N ARG A 8 -3.03 11.26 5.79
CA ARG A 8 -2.48 12.45 6.47
C ARG A 8 -0.98 12.39 6.75
N PRO A 9 -0.38 11.25 7.16
CA PRO A 9 1.07 11.19 7.36
C PRO A 9 1.86 11.36 6.06
N HIS A 10 1.33 10.89 4.92
CA HIS A 10 2.03 10.86 3.64
C HIS A 10 2.03 12.24 2.95
N VAL A 11 0.98 13.03 3.20
CA VAL A 11 0.88 14.42 2.73
C VAL A 11 1.30 15.44 3.80
N ALA A 12 1.89 14.98 4.90
CA ALA A 12 2.45 15.87 5.91
C ALA A 12 3.60 16.67 5.29
N ARG A 13 3.75 17.95 5.71
CA ARG A 13 4.76 18.87 5.16
C ARG A 13 6.17 18.29 5.13
N ILE A 14 6.56 17.56 6.18
CA ILE A 14 7.91 16.95 6.25
C ILE A 14 8.10 15.88 5.17
N CYS A 15 7.06 15.09 4.87
CA CYS A 15 7.09 14.06 3.85
C CYS A 15 7.10 14.66 2.45
N THR A 16 6.27 15.68 2.18
CA THR A 16 6.24 16.34 0.87
C THR A 16 7.56 17.06 0.59
N GLN A 17 8.13 17.75 1.59
CA GLN A 17 9.44 18.42 1.46
C GLN A 17 10.57 17.42 1.18
N PHE A 18 10.54 16.24 1.82
CA PHE A 18 11.51 15.19 1.54
C PHE A 18 11.39 14.69 0.09
N LEU A 19 10.18 14.39 -0.37
CA LEU A 19 9.94 13.91 -1.74
C LEU A 19 10.37 14.95 -2.79
N GLU A 20 10.13 16.24 -2.53
CA GLU A 20 10.62 17.34 -3.36
C GLU A 20 12.15 17.42 -3.38
N ALA A 21 12.81 17.37 -2.21
CA ALA A 21 14.26 17.45 -2.09
C ALA A 21 14.98 16.28 -2.78
N GLU A 22 14.40 15.07 -2.70
CA GLU A 22 14.91 13.87 -3.36
C GLU A 22 14.51 13.78 -4.84
N ASN A 23 13.82 14.80 -5.40
CA ASN A 23 13.34 14.84 -6.78
C ASN A 23 12.49 13.61 -7.14
N VAL A 24 11.67 13.13 -6.19
CA VAL A 24 10.78 12.00 -6.40
C VAL A 24 9.44 12.50 -6.95
N PRO A 25 9.13 12.28 -8.24
CA PRO A 25 7.87 12.74 -8.80
C PRO A 25 6.73 11.91 -8.23
N VAL A 26 5.77 12.55 -7.57
CA VAL A 26 4.58 11.92 -6.98
C VAL A 26 3.43 11.93 -7.98
N LEU A 27 2.76 10.79 -8.14
CA LEU A 27 1.56 10.66 -8.95
C LEU A 27 0.36 11.25 -8.18
N PRO A 28 -0.37 12.23 -8.74
CA PRO A 28 -1.57 12.75 -8.09
C PRO A 28 -2.63 11.64 -7.97
N TRP A 29 -3.14 11.42 -6.75
CA TRP A 29 -4.07 10.35 -6.44
C TRP A 29 -5.48 10.88 -6.13
N PRO A 30 -6.55 10.38 -6.77
CA PRO A 30 -7.91 10.70 -6.36
C PRO A 30 -8.26 10.11 -4.98
N ALA A 31 -9.08 10.82 -4.20
CA ALA A 31 -9.56 10.31 -2.93
C ALA A 31 -10.52 9.12 -3.14
N PHE A 32 -10.45 8.12 -2.26
CA PHE A 32 -11.29 6.92 -2.30
C PHE A 32 -11.16 6.07 -3.57
N SER A 33 -9.96 6.01 -4.16
CA SER A 33 -9.66 5.14 -5.30
C SER A 33 -8.67 4.03 -4.93
N PRO A 34 -9.07 3.05 -4.10
CA PRO A 34 -8.24 1.89 -3.79
C PRO A 34 -8.04 0.99 -5.02
N ASP A 35 -9.01 0.96 -5.93
CA ASP A 35 -9.02 0.18 -7.17
C ASP A 35 -7.89 0.53 -8.14
N MET A 36 -7.34 1.74 -8.03
CA MET A 36 -6.24 2.18 -8.89
C MET A 36 -4.86 1.75 -8.33
N SER A 37 -4.77 1.29 -7.08
CA SER A 37 -3.50 0.96 -6.41
C SER A 37 -3.03 -0.47 -6.76
N LEU A 38 -1.83 -0.58 -7.33
CA LEU A 38 -1.21 -1.89 -7.59
C LEU A 38 -0.94 -2.68 -6.30
N ILE A 39 -0.77 -1.99 -5.17
CA ILE A 39 -0.57 -2.60 -3.86
C ILE A 39 -1.87 -3.25 -3.36
N GLU A 40 -3.02 -2.61 -3.55
CA GLU A 40 -4.32 -3.19 -3.16
C GLU A 40 -4.61 -4.46 -3.98
N LEU A 41 -4.35 -4.42 -5.28
CA LEU A 41 -4.46 -5.62 -6.13
C LEU A 41 -3.56 -6.77 -5.64
N PHE A 42 -2.34 -6.44 -5.19
CA PHE A 42 -1.44 -7.46 -4.65
C PHE A 42 -1.92 -7.99 -3.29
N TRP A 43 -2.45 -7.12 -2.43
CA TRP A 43 -3.04 -7.55 -1.16
C TRP A 43 -4.23 -8.47 -1.37
N ASP A 44 -5.11 -8.19 -2.33
CA ASP A 44 -6.24 -9.07 -2.68
C ASP A 44 -5.75 -10.46 -3.12
N ALA A 45 -4.73 -10.51 -3.97
CA ALA A 45 -4.14 -11.76 -4.42
C ALA A 45 -3.48 -12.54 -3.26
N LEU A 46 -2.81 -11.83 -2.35
CA LEU A 46 -2.21 -12.43 -1.17
C LEU A 46 -3.27 -12.98 -0.21
N ASP A 47 -4.34 -12.22 0.04
CA ASP A 47 -5.43 -12.63 0.92
C ASP A 47 -6.13 -13.88 0.36
N GLN A 48 -6.36 -13.92 -0.96
CA GLN A 48 -6.88 -15.12 -1.63
C GLN A 48 -5.94 -16.32 -1.45
N HIS A 49 -4.63 -16.12 -1.59
CA HIS A 49 -3.64 -17.18 -1.43
C HIS A 49 -3.61 -17.71 0.02
N VAL A 50 -3.62 -16.82 1.00
CA VAL A 50 -3.67 -17.16 2.43
C VAL A 50 -4.98 -17.87 2.78
N GLY A 51 -6.11 -17.42 2.24
CA GLY A 51 -7.41 -18.10 2.43
C GLY A 51 -7.45 -19.52 1.87
N GLN A 52 -6.61 -19.85 0.89
CA GLN A 52 -6.45 -21.21 0.36
C GLN A 52 -5.46 -22.05 1.16
N CYS A 53 -4.63 -21.46 2.03
CA CYS A 53 -3.80 -22.22 2.94
C CYS A 53 -4.68 -22.92 3.98
N VAL A 54 -4.83 -24.24 3.87
CA VAL A 54 -5.41 -25.04 4.96
C VAL A 54 -4.34 -25.17 6.04
N PRO A 55 -4.52 -24.57 7.24
CA PRO A 55 -3.56 -24.75 8.31
C PRO A 55 -3.61 -26.23 8.73
N VAL A 56 -2.48 -26.92 8.64
CA VAL A 56 -2.34 -28.25 9.26
C VAL A 56 -2.38 -28.01 10.77
N PRO A 57 -3.39 -28.52 11.51
CA PRO A 57 -3.43 -28.35 12.95
C PRO A 57 -2.15 -28.96 13.53
N THR A 58 -1.33 -28.09 14.12
CA THR A 58 -0.08 -28.50 14.76
C THR A 58 -0.35 -28.50 16.25
N ASN A 59 -0.22 -29.66 16.89
CA ASN A 59 -0.30 -29.73 18.35
C ASN A 59 0.87 -28.93 18.93
N ILE A 60 0.55 -27.96 19.79
CA ILE A 60 1.53 -27.30 20.64
C ILE A 60 1.80 -28.29 21.77
N GLN A 61 2.91 -29.04 21.69
CA GLN A 61 3.40 -29.87 22.80
C GLN A 61 4.10 -29.02 23.85
#